data_AF-A0ABD0U8Q8-F1
#
_entry.id   AF-A0ABD0U8Q8-F1
#
_cell.length_a   1.000
_cell.length_b   1.000
_cell.length_c   1.000
_cell.angle_alpha   90.00
_cell.angle_beta   90.00
_cell.angle_gamma   90.00
#
_symmetry.space_group_name_H-M   'P 1'
#
loop_
_entity.id
_entity.type
_entity.pdbx_description
1 polymer ?
#
loop_
_entity_poly.entity_id
_entity_poly.type
_entity_poly.pdbx_seq_one_letter_code
_entity_poly.pdbx_strand_id
1 'polypeptide(L)'
;MGPLVLATQVATGLGVVAGAMLVKAADECRMHPPLAGGWQQRCPKCSGTGKVECLCSRWSDGDRGCRTCAGSGRMACNNCRGSGSGKIAPIRISVRSNRPSI
;
A
#
# COMPACT_ATOMS: atom_id res chain seq x y z
N MET A 1 21.71 42.33 35.90
CA MET A 1 22.18 41.21 35.04
C MET A 1 21.45 39.90 35.35
N GLY A 2 20.11 39.88 35.45
CA GLY A 2 19.33 38.70 35.89
C GLY A 2 18.31 38.16 34.86
N PRO A 3 17.50 39.01 34.20
CA PRO A 3 16.40 38.51 33.36
C PRO A 3 16.83 38.10 31.94
N LEU A 4 17.92 38.67 31.41
CA LEU A 4 18.42 38.34 30.06
C LEU A 4 19.10 36.95 29.98
N VAL A 5 19.69 36.48 31.09
CA VAL A 5 20.34 35.16 31.17
C VAL A 5 19.30 34.04 31.25
N LEU A 6 18.19 34.29 31.95
CA LEU A 6 17.09 33.33 32.05
C LEU A 6 16.36 33.15 30.72
N ALA A 7 16.16 34.25 29.98
CA ALA A 7 15.52 34.21 28.66
C ALA A 7 16.35 33.43 27.63
N THR A 8 17.68 33.55 27.67
CA THR A 8 18.59 32.83 26.75
C THR A 8 18.71 31.34 27.08
N GLN A 9 18.64 30.96 28.37
CA GLN A 9 18.62 29.55 28.78
C GLN A 9 17.32 28.83 28.39
N VAL A 10 16.17 29.50 28.50
CA VAL A 10 14.87 28.92 28.09
C VAL A 10 14.77 28.81 26.57
N ALA A 11 15.24 29.83 25.84
CA ALA A 11 15.24 29.83 24.37
C ALA A 11 16.12 28.72 23.78
N THR A 12 17.30 28.48 24.37
CA THR A 12 18.20 27.40 23.92
C THR A 12 17.67 26.01 24.29
N GLY A 13 17.07 25.84 25.47
CA GLY A 13 16.48 24.55 25.88
C GLY A 13 15.32 24.10 24.98
N LEU A 14 14.41 25.02 24.63
CA LEU A 14 13.25 24.71 23.78
C LEU A 14 13.65 24.41 22.33
N GLY A 15 14.67 25.10 21.80
CA GLY A 15 15.18 24.88 20.45
C GLY A 15 15.74 23.47 20.24
N VAL A 16 16.47 22.94 21.23
CA VAL A 16 17.05 21.59 21.16
C VAL A 16 15.97 20.51 21.20
N VAL A 17 14.93 20.68 22.02
CA VAL A 17 13.80 19.73 22.08
C VAL A 17 13.02 19.73 20.76
N ALA A 18 12.72 20.90 20.20
CA ALA A 18 12.05 21.00 18.91
C ALA A 18 12.90 20.38 17.78
N GLY A 19 14.21 20.63 17.77
CA GLY A 19 15.14 20.03 16.83
C GLY A 19 15.19 18.50 16.93
N ALA A 20 15.24 17.96 18.16
CA ALA A 20 15.26 16.51 18.40
C ALA A 20 13.96 15.82 17.92
N MET A 21 12.80 16.46 18.10
CA MET A 21 11.53 15.92 17.61
C MET A 21 11.46 15.90 16.08
N LEU A 22 12.02 16.91 15.41
CA LEU A 22 12.10 16.94 13.94
C LEU A 22 13.05 15.88 13.38
N VAL A 23 14.21 15.68 14.02
CA VAL A 23 15.16 14.62 13.62
C VAL A 23 14.56 13.23 13.85
N LYS A 24 13.86 13.02 14.98
CA LYS A 24 13.17 11.75 15.26
C LYS A 24 12.02 11.49 14.29
N ALA A 25 11.23 12.52 13.94
CA ALA A 25 10.20 12.40 12.92
C ALA A 25 10.79 12.08 11.54
N ALA A 26 11.93 12.66 11.18
CA ALA A 26 12.63 12.35 9.93
C ALA A 26 13.22 10.93 9.91
N ASP A 27 13.72 10.42 11.04
CA ASP A 27 14.19 9.04 11.17
C ASP A 27 13.03 8.03 11.11
N GLU A 28 11.92 8.30 11.81
CA GLU A 28 10.72 7.45 11.77
C GLU A 28 10.11 7.39 10.36
N CYS A 29 10.08 8.51 9.62
CA CYS A 29 9.70 8.55 8.20
C CYS A 29 10.67 7.80 7.28
N ARG A 30 11.94 7.62 7.67
CA ARG A 30 12.93 6.84 6.90
C ARG A 30 12.84 5.35 7.19
N MET A 31 12.62 4.98 8.45
CA MET A 31 12.48 3.59 8.89
C MET A 31 11.15 2.99 8.45
N HIS A 32 10.11 3.81 8.45
CA HIS A 32 8.82 3.52 7.84
C HIS A 32 8.61 4.60 6.79
N PRO A 33 9.10 4.41 5.55
CA PRO A 33 8.52 5.17 4.45
C PRO A 33 7.01 5.04 4.62
N PRO A 34 6.23 6.14 4.56
CA PRO A 34 4.80 5.99 4.48
C PRO A 34 4.61 5.03 3.31
N LEU A 35 4.20 3.79 3.60
CA LEU A 35 3.78 2.83 2.60
C LEU A 35 2.70 3.60 1.88
N ALA A 36 3.09 4.17 0.74
CA ALA A 36 2.43 5.30 0.14
C ALA A 36 1.03 4.85 -0.22
N GLY A 37 0.11 5.09 0.72
CA GLY A 37 -1.23 4.54 0.75
C GLY A 37 -1.29 3.01 0.72
N GLY A 38 -2.22 2.48 1.51
CA GLY A 38 -2.91 1.25 1.16
C GLY A 38 -3.73 1.43 -0.10
N TRP A 39 -3.10 1.79 -1.24
CA TRP A 39 -3.75 1.74 -2.53
C TRP A 39 -3.80 0.26 -2.82
N GLN A 40 -4.90 -0.40 -2.45
CA GLN A 40 -5.23 -1.68 -3.05
C GLN A 40 -5.28 -1.40 -4.56
N GLN A 41 -4.14 -1.64 -5.23
CA GLN A 41 -3.97 -1.32 -6.64
C GLN A 41 -5.16 -1.93 -7.35
N ARG A 42 -5.94 -1.13 -8.07
CA ARG A 42 -7.12 -1.64 -8.75
C ARG A 42 -6.68 -2.83 -9.59
N CYS A 43 -7.44 -3.91 -9.55
CA CYS A 43 -7.11 -5.09 -10.34
C CYS A 43 -7.00 -4.66 -11.81
N PRO A 44 -5.84 -4.81 -12.47
CA PRO A 44 -5.63 -4.27 -13.81
C PRO A 44 -6.56 -4.91 -14.84
N LYS A 45 -7.06 -6.12 -14.55
CA LYS A 45 -7.93 -6.88 -15.45
C LYS A 45 -9.41 -6.45 -15.41
N CYS A 46 -9.89 -5.91 -14.29
CA CYS A 46 -11.29 -5.48 -14.15
C CYS A 46 -11.41 -4.02 -13.70
N SER A 47 -10.30 -3.27 -13.67
CA SER A 47 -10.22 -1.86 -13.30
C SER A 47 -10.89 -1.50 -11.97
N GLY A 48 -10.88 -2.42 -10.99
CA GLY A 48 -11.54 -2.20 -9.69
C GLY A 48 -12.94 -2.77 -9.54
N THR A 49 -13.62 -3.15 -10.63
CA THR A 49 -15.04 -3.56 -10.58
C THR A 49 -15.30 -4.94 -9.98
N GLY A 50 -14.28 -5.79 -9.92
CA GLY A 50 -14.39 -7.19 -9.47
C GLY A 50 -15.12 -8.12 -10.43
N LYS A 51 -15.76 -7.62 -11.49
CA LYS A 51 -16.51 -8.43 -12.45
C LYS A 51 -16.03 -8.19 -13.88
N VAL A 52 -15.97 -9.26 -14.66
CA VAL A 52 -15.67 -9.23 -16.09
C VAL A 52 -16.84 -9.82 -16.88
N GLU A 53 -16.82 -9.63 -18.19
CA GLU A 53 -17.75 -10.31 -19.09
C GLU A 53 -17.65 -11.84 -18.93
N CYS A 54 -18.80 -12.51 -18.99
CA CYS A 54 -18.84 -13.96 -18.85
C CYS A 54 -18.15 -14.64 -20.03
N LEU A 55 -17.45 -15.74 -19.76
CA LEU A 55 -16.76 -16.49 -20.80
C LEU A 55 -17.70 -17.01 -21.89
N CYS A 56 -18.98 -17.24 -21.56
CA CYS A 56 -19.96 -17.70 -22.53
C CYS A 56 -20.38 -16.65 -23.54
N SER A 57 -20.22 -15.36 -23.26
CA SER A 57 -20.60 -14.29 -24.19
C SER A 57 -19.85 -14.37 -25.53
N ARG A 58 -18.73 -15.11 -25.57
CA ARG A 58 -17.97 -15.35 -26.82
C ARG A 58 -18.65 -16.31 -27.78
N TRP A 59 -19.56 -17.15 -27.31
CA TRP A 59 -20.24 -18.19 -28.10
C TRP A 59 -21.75 -18.25 -27.90
N SER A 60 -22.26 -17.57 -26.87
CA SER A 60 -23.68 -17.41 -26.59
C SER A 60 -24.06 -15.97 -26.85
N ASP A 61 -25.11 -15.83 -27.64
CA ASP A 61 -25.93 -14.66 -27.93
C ASP A 61 -26.69 -14.10 -26.71
N GLY A 62 -26.60 -14.74 -25.54
CA GLY A 62 -27.17 -14.27 -24.29
C GLY A 62 -28.44 -14.99 -23.85
N ASP A 63 -28.98 -15.87 -24.68
CA ASP A 63 -30.33 -16.44 -24.49
C ASP A 63 -30.41 -17.51 -23.39
N ARG A 64 -29.36 -18.32 -23.23
CA ARG A 64 -29.31 -19.40 -22.21
C ARG A 64 -28.27 -19.17 -21.12
N GLY A 65 -27.35 -18.24 -21.32
CA GLY A 65 -26.17 -18.06 -20.48
C GLY A 65 -25.40 -19.37 -20.25
N CYS A 66 -24.47 -19.35 -19.30
CA CYS A 66 -23.80 -20.56 -18.83
C CYS A 66 -23.81 -20.65 -17.31
N ARG A 67 -23.51 -21.83 -16.78
CA ARG A 67 -23.45 -22.09 -15.34
C ARG A 67 -22.52 -21.12 -14.60
N THR A 68 -21.45 -20.66 -15.24
CA THR A 68 -20.45 -19.76 -14.65
C THR A 68 -21.01 -18.37 -14.29
N CYS A 69 -21.96 -17.86 -15.07
CA CYS A 69 -22.60 -16.56 -14.80
C CYS A 69 -24.10 -16.65 -14.53
N ALA A 70 -24.68 -17.85 -14.50
CA ALA A 70 -26.10 -18.09 -14.23
C ALA A 70 -27.03 -17.17 -15.06
N GLY A 71 -26.72 -16.97 -16.33
CA GLY A 71 -27.51 -16.10 -17.22
C GLY A 71 -27.25 -14.59 -17.08
N SER A 72 -26.50 -14.13 -16.08
CA SER A 72 -26.27 -12.69 -15.85
C SER A 72 -25.31 -12.01 -16.83
N GLY A 73 -24.62 -12.78 -17.68
CA GLY A 73 -23.61 -12.25 -18.61
C GLY A 73 -22.33 -11.72 -17.95
N ARG A 74 -22.21 -11.76 -16.61
CA ARG A 74 -21.02 -11.30 -15.87
C ARG A 74 -20.52 -12.37 -14.91
N MET A 75 -19.21 -12.50 -14.82
CA MET A 75 -18.56 -13.41 -13.87
C MET A 75 -17.56 -12.67 -12.99
N ALA A 76 -17.19 -13.26 -11.85
CA ALA A 76 -16.14 -12.72 -11.01
C ALA A 76 -14.81 -12.66 -11.79
N CYS A 77 -14.04 -11.58 -11.60
CA CYS A 77 -12.75 -11.45 -12.25
C CYS A 77 -11.79 -12.51 -11.69
N ASN A 78 -11.26 -13.38 -12.56
CA ASN A 78 -10.37 -14.47 -12.14
C ASN A 78 -9.07 -13.97 -11.49
N ASN A 79 -8.62 -12.75 -11.83
CA ASN A 79 -7.36 -12.19 -11.32
C ASN A 79 -7.49 -11.69 -9.87
N CYS A 80 -8.61 -11.07 -9.51
CA CYS A 80 -8.86 -10.58 -8.16
C CYS A 80 -9.92 -11.38 -7.39
N ARG A 81 -10.44 -12.46 -7.99
CA ARG A 81 -11.50 -13.32 -7.42
C ARG A 81 -12.74 -12.55 -6.96
N GLY A 82 -13.09 -11.46 -7.65
CA GLY A 82 -14.24 -10.64 -7.28
C GLY A 82 -13.95 -9.47 -6.35
N SER A 83 -12.75 -9.35 -5.78
CA SER A 83 -12.46 -8.28 -4.81
C SER A 83 -12.32 -6.89 -5.44
N GLY A 84 -12.08 -6.82 -6.77
CA GLY A 84 -11.74 -5.56 -7.44
C GLY A 84 -10.30 -5.07 -7.17
N SER A 85 -9.65 -5.58 -6.13
CA SER A 85 -8.29 -5.23 -5.72
C SER A 85 -7.25 -6.22 -6.26
N GLY A 86 -6.20 -5.70 -6.89
CA GLY A 86 -4.96 -6.44 -7.14
C GLY A 86 -4.24 -6.68 -5.81
N LYS A 87 -3.96 -7.94 -5.50
CA LYS A 87 -3.13 -8.27 -4.34
C LYS A 87 -1.67 -8.10 -4.75
N ILE A 88 -1.00 -7.08 -4.20
CA ILE A 88 0.47 -7.10 -4.13
C ILE A 88 0.80 -8.04 -2.97
N ALA A 89 1.28 -9.23 -3.26
CA ALA A 89 1.84 -10.10 -2.24
C ALA A 89 3.26 -9.59 -1.93
N PRO A 90 3.54 -9.08 -0.72
CA PRO A 90 4.89 -8.68 -0.37
C PRO A 90 5.77 -9.93 -0.29
N ILE A 91 6.75 -10.04 -1.18
CA ILE A 91 7.77 -11.09 -1.12
C ILE A 91 8.88 -10.58 -0.20
N ARG A 92 9.15 -11.31 0.89
CA ARG A 92 10.33 -11.05 1.72
C ARG A 92 11.48 -11.91 1.20
N ILE A 93 12.53 -11.27 0.69
CA ILE A 93 13.76 -11.94 0.26
C ILE A 93 14.75 -11.86 1.42
N SER A 94 15.14 -12.99 2.00
CA SER A 94 16.19 -13.07 3.01
C SER A 94 17.52 -13.44 2.35
N VAL A 95 18.46 -12.51 2.32
CA VAL A 95 19.81 -12.74 1.80
C VAL A 95 20.74 -13.03 2.98
N ARG A 96 21.36 -14.22 3.02
CA ARG A 96 22.47 -14.50 3.94
C ARG A 96 23.79 -14.14 3.26
N SER A 97 24.54 -13.22 3.86
CA SER A 97 25.89 -12.87 3.41
C SER A 97 26.86 -14.00 3.77
N ASN A 98 27.49 -14.61 2.77
CA ASN A 98 28.57 -15.58 2.96
C ASN A 98 29.94 -14.88 2.88
N ARG A 99 30.12 -13.79 3.66
CA ARG A 99 31.44 -13.15 3.74
C ARG A 99 32.33 -14.00 4.65
N PRO A 100 33.48 -14.49 4.15
CA PRO A 100 34.47 -15.13 5.00
C PRO A 100 35.03 -14.09 5.97
N SER A 101 35.06 -14.42 7.26
CA SER A 101 35.87 -13.72 8.26
C SER A 101 37.33 -13.91 7.88
N ILE A 102 38.02 -12.80 7.65
CA ILE A 102 39.48 -12.74 7.47
C ILE A 102 40.17 -13.26 8.74
#